data_AF-A0A8H4U937-F1
#
_entry.id   AF-A0A8H4U937-F1
#
_cell.length_a   1.000
_cell.length_b   1.000
_cell.length_c   1.000
_cell.angle_alpha   90.00
_cell.angle_beta   90.00
_cell.angle_gamma   90.00
#
_symmetry.space_group_name_H-M   'P 1'
#
loop_
_entity.id
_entity.type
_entity.pdbx_description
1 polymer ?
#
loop_
_entity_poly.entity_id
_entity_poly.type
_entity_poly.pdbx_seq_one_letter_code
_entity_poly.pdbx_strand_id
1 'polypeptide(L)'
;MVKAGARPIKHEDNFATTTNLLDTPPKPRSQWLPNLRTKFRTATSTYVPLLPRRSLEFEPRGSLVLALHDSRLINPDRTILVLDFGSQTSHLILRRLRALGVFAELLPCTTKVAELPWKPKGIIFSGGPSSVYDEGSPHVDPAVFELDVPILGICYGCQEIAWRIDSKNVVRGEAREYGHAEVTITKVNSHADRLFAGLGDGISVFMSHFDKLINLPKDFVVIAATKNSEFAGIAHQEKPIFGVQFHPELEHTPRGTDLLSNFSVNICGAKPNWKMGNFVELEIARIRELVGPKALVIGGVSGGVDSTVGATLMREAIGDRFIAIGVNNGCMRLNEFEEVKKNLRDHLGINLHVVEAGELFVSRLAGVSDPEKKRKIIGSTFIDVFEQEAIRIEKEAEHTPNSGRVEWFLQGTLYPDVIESLSWRGPSATIKSASIPTTRLKGTNEARLTCKYTSIFHRDVQSNMSSITAYRAAETLIYEVRAIGRQLGIHESLVNRHPFPGPGIAIRILGDVTEERIEIARQADNIFINMIREAGLYDQMSQAFAGLDTSRSVGVFGDQRVWGYIIILRAVRTKDFMSAEVFNFDNAFLQEVSRAICNQVDGVSRVVYDLTSKPPGTIELE
;
A
#
# COMPACT_ATOMS: atom_id res chain seq x y z
N MET A 1 -70.32 2.06 18.96
CA MET A 1 -71.08 1.07 19.77
C MET A 1 -70.24 -0.20 19.91
N VAL A 2 -70.55 -1.06 20.90
CA VAL A 2 -69.72 -2.22 21.31
C VAL A 2 -70.20 -3.52 20.65
N LYS A 3 -69.25 -4.34 20.18
CA LYS A 3 -69.16 -5.84 20.22
C LYS A 3 -67.95 -6.28 19.37
N ALA A 4 -66.99 -7.16 19.71
CA ALA A 4 -66.71 -8.12 20.79
C ALA A 4 -66.71 -9.60 20.34
N GLY A 5 -65.55 -10.27 20.47
CA GLY A 5 -65.34 -11.72 20.29
C GLY A 5 -64.56 -12.12 19.02
N ALA A 6 -63.70 -13.16 19.03
CA ALA A 6 -63.19 -13.95 20.17
C ALA A 6 -61.93 -14.81 19.81
N ARG A 7 -61.02 -14.97 20.80
CA ARG A 7 -59.99 -16.04 20.97
C ARG A 7 -58.87 -16.25 19.92
N PRO A 8 -57.63 -16.38 20.43
CA PRO A 8 -56.80 -17.57 20.18
C PRO A 8 -56.56 -18.39 21.47
N ILE A 9 -56.04 -19.62 21.32
CA ILE A 9 -55.69 -20.61 22.36
C ILE A 9 -54.32 -21.18 21.91
N LYS A 10 -53.17 -20.91 22.57
CA LYS A 10 -52.49 -21.72 23.63
C LYS A 10 -52.55 -23.25 23.40
N HIS A 11 -51.60 -24.11 23.74
CA HIS A 11 -50.51 -24.17 24.74
C HIS A 11 -49.22 -24.75 24.03
N GLU A 12 -48.06 -25.01 24.63
CA GLU A 12 -47.64 -25.14 26.04
C GLU A 12 -46.16 -24.77 26.24
N ASP A 13 -45.82 -24.18 27.39
CA ASP A 13 -44.47 -24.19 27.97
C ASP A 13 -44.49 -25.08 29.23
N ASN A 14 -43.38 -25.75 29.55
CA ASN A 14 -43.34 -26.65 30.71
C ASN A 14 -41.98 -26.66 31.42
N PHE A 15 -41.72 -25.68 32.29
CA PHE A 15 -40.70 -25.75 33.34
C PHE A 15 -41.21 -25.07 34.62
N ALA A 16 -41.23 -25.82 35.73
CA ALA A 16 -41.77 -25.38 37.00
C ALA A 16 -40.68 -24.85 37.96
N THR A 17 -41.06 -23.87 38.79
CA THR A 17 -40.25 -23.23 39.83
C THR A 17 -40.26 -23.97 41.16
N THR A 18 -39.17 -23.89 41.95
CA THR A 18 -39.24 -23.55 43.40
C THR A 18 -37.89 -23.16 44.05
N THR A 19 -37.75 -21.85 44.34
CA THR A 19 -37.26 -21.22 45.60
C THR A 19 -36.02 -21.73 46.40
N ASN A 20 -35.05 -20.80 46.49
CA ASN A 20 -34.46 -20.20 47.72
C ASN A 20 -33.20 -20.76 48.45
N LEU A 21 -32.19 -19.87 48.51
CA LEU A 21 -31.31 -19.50 49.65
C LEU A 21 -30.31 -20.51 50.27
N LEU A 22 -29.00 -20.27 50.08
CA LEU A 22 -28.10 -19.69 51.11
C LEU A 22 -26.64 -19.44 50.65
N ASP A 23 -26.16 -18.24 50.99
CA ASP A 23 -24.83 -17.60 51.08
C ASP A 23 -23.45 -18.24 50.71
N THR A 24 -22.52 -17.29 50.46
CA THR A 24 -21.03 -17.30 50.52
C THR A 24 -20.20 -17.60 49.23
N PRO A 25 -19.21 -16.74 48.89
CA PRO A 25 -18.26 -16.96 47.78
C PRO A 25 -16.82 -17.33 48.24
N PRO A 26 -16.03 -18.05 47.43
CA PRO A 26 -14.63 -18.36 47.72
C PRO A 26 -13.66 -17.22 47.35
N LYS A 27 -12.68 -16.95 48.22
CA LYS A 27 -11.49 -16.11 47.95
C LYS A 27 -10.25 -16.99 47.66
N PRO A 28 -9.23 -16.49 46.93
CA PRO A 28 -8.06 -17.27 46.54
C PRO A 28 -7.12 -17.58 47.71
N ARG A 29 -6.30 -18.64 47.57
CA ARG A 29 -5.20 -18.97 48.49
C ARG A 29 -3.84 -18.72 47.86
N SER A 30 -2.98 -18.06 48.62
CA SER A 30 -1.56 -17.82 48.37
C SER A 30 -0.74 -18.26 49.59
N GLN A 31 0.59 -18.25 49.46
CA GLN A 31 1.60 -18.57 50.49
C GLN A 31 1.77 -20.06 50.85
N TRP A 32 3.02 -20.53 50.76
CA TRP A 32 3.79 -21.03 51.92
C TRP A 32 5.30 -20.83 51.65
N LEU A 33 6.06 -20.60 52.72
CA LEU A 33 7.50 -20.30 52.85
C LEU A 33 7.87 -20.57 54.34
N PRO A 34 9.14 -20.58 54.80
CA PRO A 34 10.44 -20.70 54.12
C PRO A 34 11.45 -21.68 54.82
N ASN A 35 12.73 -21.64 54.38
CA ASN A 35 13.97 -21.86 55.17
C ASN A 35 14.38 -23.25 55.71
N LEU A 36 15.63 -23.65 55.40
CA LEU A 36 16.60 -24.16 56.40
C LEU A 36 18.07 -23.98 55.93
N ARG A 37 19.05 -24.25 56.81
CA ARG A 37 20.51 -23.95 56.64
C ARG A 37 21.36 -25.07 57.28
N THR A 38 22.66 -25.27 57.02
CA THR A 38 23.61 -24.54 56.13
C THR A 38 24.33 -25.57 55.19
N LYS A 39 25.64 -25.88 55.11
CA LYS A 39 26.93 -25.39 55.67
C LYS A 39 28.10 -26.00 54.85
N PHE A 40 29.17 -25.27 54.52
CA PHE A 40 30.60 -25.62 54.74
C PHE A 40 31.61 -24.67 54.04
N ARG A 41 32.84 -24.63 54.57
CA ARG A 41 34.10 -24.02 54.04
C ARG A 41 35.12 -25.17 53.81
N THR A 42 36.34 -25.07 53.25
CA THR A 42 37.24 -23.93 52.90
C THR A 42 38.33 -24.43 51.93
N ALA A 43 38.87 -23.56 51.04
CA ALA A 43 40.24 -23.65 50.51
C ALA A 43 40.66 -22.28 49.93
N THR A 44 41.96 -21.97 49.85
CA THR A 44 42.49 -20.65 49.40
C THR A 44 43.87 -20.77 48.71
N SER A 45 44.31 -19.69 48.05
CA SER A 45 45.57 -19.53 47.29
C SER A 45 45.59 -20.21 45.91
N THR A 46 46.23 -19.68 44.85
CA THR A 46 47.14 -18.50 44.71
C THR A 46 46.64 -17.50 43.67
N TYR A 47 47.24 -16.30 43.61
CA TYR A 47 46.93 -15.22 42.66
C TYR A 47 48.01 -15.13 41.57
N VAL A 48 47.62 -15.03 40.29
CA VAL A 48 48.50 -14.64 39.17
C VAL A 48 47.73 -13.65 38.27
N PRO A 49 48.25 -12.43 38.02
CA PRO A 49 47.54 -11.43 37.23
C PRO A 49 47.65 -11.73 35.73
N LEU A 50 46.51 -11.97 35.07
CA LEU A 50 46.43 -11.99 33.61
C LEU A 50 46.26 -10.57 33.06
N LEU A 51 47.05 -10.25 32.03
CA LEU A 51 47.00 -8.98 31.31
C LEU A 51 45.61 -8.74 30.67
N PRO A 52 45.16 -7.47 30.54
CA PRO A 52 43.87 -7.17 29.95
C PRO A 52 43.81 -7.66 28.50
N ARG A 53 42.83 -8.50 28.19
CA ARG A 53 42.48 -8.81 26.79
C ARG A 53 42.03 -7.51 26.13
N ARG A 54 42.68 -7.13 25.02
CA ARG A 54 42.18 -6.08 24.14
C ARG A 54 40.76 -6.44 23.71
N SER A 55 39.78 -5.62 24.08
CA SER A 55 38.53 -5.53 23.36
C SER A 55 38.84 -5.06 21.94
N LEU A 56 38.69 -5.94 20.96
CA LEU A 56 38.50 -5.51 19.58
C LEU A 56 37.08 -4.97 19.49
N GLU A 57 36.96 -3.66 19.74
CA GLU A 57 35.73 -2.91 19.54
C GLU A 57 35.41 -2.92 18.05
N PHE A 58 34.53 -3.84 17.64
CA PHE A 58 33.92 -3.80 16.33
C PHE A 58 32.90 -2.66 16.33
N GLU A 59 33.27 -1.51 15.77
CA GLU A 59 32.32 -0.45 15.49
C GLU A 59 31.17 -1.01 14.63
N PRO A 60 29.90 -0.89 15.09
CA PRO A 60 28.78 -1.25 14.25
C PRO A 60 28.63 -0.19 13.16
N ARG A 61 29.11 -0.49 11.94
CA ARG A 61 28.97 0.39 10.76
C ARG A 61 27.51 0.82 10.58
N GLY A 62 27.23 2.07 10.94
CA GLY A 62 25.87 2.61 11.03
C GLY A 62 25.30 3.00 9.68
N SER A 63 24.91 2.04 8.84
CA SER A 63 24.30 2.31 7.54
C SER A 63 23.28 1.25 7.12
N LEU A 64 21.99 1.56 7.31
CA LEU A 64 20.90 0.90 6.56
C LEU A 64 19.77 1.89 6.23
N VAL A 65 19.45 2.82 7.13
CA VAL A 65 18.63 4.01 6.81
C VAL A 65 19.29 4.87 5.73
N LEU A 66 20.64 4.93 5.74
CA LEU A 66 21.46 5.55 4.70
C LEU A 66 21.44 4.82 3.35
N ALA A 67 21.03 3.54 3.27
CA ALA A 67 20.95 2.82 1.99
C ALA A 67 19.72 3.24 1.15
N LEU A 68 18.70 3.81 1.80
CA LEU A 68 17.58 4.51 1.12
C LEU A 68 17.91 5.98 0.83
N HIS A 69 19.02 6.49 1.37
CA HIS A 69 19.47 7.88 1.30
C HIS A 69 20.93 7.95 0.84
N ASP A 70 21.24 7.47 -0.37
CA ASP A 70 22.55 7.79 -0.96
C ASP A 70 22.60 9.27 -1.29
N SER A 71 23.29 10.00 -0.41
CA SER A 71 23.38 11.46 -0.43
C SER A 71 24.13 12.02 -1.63
N ARG A 72 24.74 11.18 -2.46
CA ARG A 72 25.62 11.57 -3.58
C ARG A 72 24.91 11.60 -4.94
N LEU A 73 23.70 11.02 -5.03
CA LEU A 73 22.82 11.09 -6.20
C LEU A 73 21.49 11.82 -5.88
N ILE A 74 21.54 12.74 -4.92
CA ILE A 74 20.48 13.71 -4.63
C ILE A 74 20.38 14.70 -5.80
N ASN A 75 19.19 14.86 -6.37
CA ASN A 75 18.87 16.06 -7.11
C ASN A 75 18.84 17.23 -6.10
N PRO A 76 19.71 18.25 -6.20
CA PRO A 76 19.74 19.35 -5.23
C PRO A 76 18.44 20.16 -5.22
N ASP A 77 17.61 20.05 -6.26
CA ASP A 77 16.23 20.52 -6.28
C ASP A 77 15.23 19.47 -5.69
N ARG A 78 15.55 18.78 -4.58
CA ARG A 78 14.50 18.19 -3.71
C ARG A 78 13.63 19.36 -3.25
N THR A 79 12.38 19.42 -3.72
CA THR A 79 11.67 20.71 -3.82
C THR A 79 10.55 20.88 -2.80
N ILE A 80 9.54 20.01 -2.76
CA ILE A 80 8.47 20.06 -1.73
C ILE A 80 8.60 18.88 -0.76
N LEU A 81 8.62 19.17 0.54
CA LEU A 81 8.42 18.16 1.59
C LEU A 81 6.94 18.08 1.93
N VAL A 82 6.37 16.88 2.01
CA VAL A 82 5.03 16.65 2.52
C VAL A 82 5.16 15.88 3.83
N LEU A 83 4.51 16.35 4.89
CA LEU A 83 4.51 15.73 6.21
C LEU A 83 3.17 15.04 6.46
N ASP A 84 3.22 13.71 6.65
CA ASP A 84 2.06 12.85 6.79
C ASP A 84 1.59 12.73 8.25
N PHE A 85 0.37 13.18 8.50
CA PHE A 85 -0.37 13.02 9.76
C PHE A 85 -1.25 11.75 9.78
N GLY A 86 -1.18 10.94 8.71
CA GLY A 86 -1.87 9.66 8.57
C GLY A 86 -3.19 9.73 7.80
N SER A 87 -3.35 10.69 6.86
CA SER A 87 -4.51 10.66 5.96
C SER A 87 -4.35 9.56 4.91
N GLN A 88 -5.46 8.87 4.63
CA GLN A 88 -5.58 7.97 3.48
C GLN A 88 -5.27 8.67 2.14
N THR A 89 -5.41 10.00 2.08
CA THR A 89 -5.20 10.83 0.88
C THR A 89 -3.80 11.41 0.73
N SER A 90 -2.89 11.28 1.71
CA SER A 90 -1.58 11.98 1.69
C SER A 90 -0.74 11.69 0.44
N HIS A 91 -0.80 10.46 -0.07
CA HIS A 91 -0.14 10.05 -1.32
C HIS A 91 -0.69 10.73 -2.59
N LEU A 92 -1.92 11.26 -2.56
CA LEU A 92 -2.51 12.01 -3.67
C LEU A 92 -1.92 13.41 -3.79
N ILE A 93 -1.54 14.05 -2.67
CA ILE A 93 -0.81 15.34 -2.67
C ILE A 93 0.46 15.20 -3.51
N LEU A 94 1.24 14.14 -3.25
CA LEU A 94 2.44 13.80 -4.01
C LEU A 94 2.13 13.61 -5.50
N ARG A 95 1.11 12.82 -5.83
CA ARG A 95 0.70 12.57 -7.23
C ARG A 95 0.33 13.86 -7.98
N ARG A 96 -0.33 14.82 -7.33
CA ARG A 96 -0.63 16.13 -7.94
C ARG A 96 0.65 16.93 -8.21
N LEU A 97 1.57 16.99 -7.25
CA LEU A 97 2.87 17.68 -7.42
C LEU A 97 3.72 17.05 -8.53
N ARG A 98 3.81 15.71 -8.57
CA ARG A 98 4.52 14.98 -9.63
C ARG A 98 3.87 15.19 -11.01
N ALA A 99 2.54 15.27 -11.10
CA ALA A 99 1.83 15.60 -12.33
C ALA A 99 2.08 17.04 -12.82
N LEU A 100 2.40 17.98 -11.91
CA LEU A 100 2.87 19.33 -12.21
C LEU A 100 4.36 19.40 -12.58
N GLY A 101 5.07 18.26 -12.65
CA GLY A 101 6.51 18.20 -12.88
C GLY A 101 7.36 18.66 -11.68
N VAL A 102 6.78 18.74 -10.48
CA VAL A 102 7.48 19.14 -9.26
C VAL A 102 7.90 17.91 -8.47
N PHE A 103 9.20 17.78 -8.17
CA PHE A 103 9.67 16.75 -7.25
C PHE A 103 9.19 17.03 -5.82
N ALA A 104 8.63 16.00 -5.20
CA ALA A 104 8.18 16.03 -3.81
C ALA A 104 8.51 14.71 -3.12
N GLU A 105 8.60 14.76 -1.79
CA GLU A 105 8.90 13.64 -0.89
C GLU A 105 7.93 13.68 0.30
N LEU A 106 7.26 12.56 0.59
CA LEU A 106 6.36 12.35 1.73
C LEU A 106 7.10 11.63 2.86
N LEU A 107 7.17 12.26 4.04
CA LEU A 107 7.74 11.71 5.27
C LEU A 107 6.72 11.80 6.42
N PRO A 108 6.85 11.02 7.51
CA PRO A 108 5.99 11.16 8.68
C PRO A 108 6.10 12.56 9.32
N CYS A 109 5.00 13.11 9.83
CA CYS A 109 5.01 14.39 10.54
C CYS A 109 5.98 14.47 11.73
N THR A 110 6.34 13.32 12.32
CA THR A 110 7.26 13.21 13.46
C THR A 110 8.75 13.29 13.08
N THR A 111 9.11 13.26 11.80
CA THR A 111 10.50 13.42 11.31
C THR A 111 11.09 14.74 11.80
N LYS A 112 12.33 14.70 12.29
CA LYS A 112 13.01 15.89 12.81
C LYS A 112 13.66 16.70 11.70
N VAL A 113 13.61 18.03 11.79
CA VAL A 113 14.27 18.91 10.81
C VAL A 113 15.77 18.65 10.74
N ALA A 114 16.39 18.36 11.89
CA ALA A 114 17.80 17.99 11.98
C ALA A 114 18.18 16.62 11.37
N GLU A 115 17.18 15.80 10.99
CA GLU A 115 17.41 14.52 10.29
C GLU A 115 17.35 14.68 8.76
N LEU A 116 16.92 15.83 8.23
CA LEU A 116 16.81 16.09 6.80
C LEU A 116 18.20 16.44 6.20
N PRO A 117 18.72 15.69 5.22
CA PRO A 117 20.00 16.02 4.56
C PRO A 117 19.89 17.17 3.53
N TRP A 118 18.77 17.91 3.51
CA TRP A 118 18.44 18.98 2.56
C TRP A 118 17.48 19.99 3.20
N LYS A 119 17.51 21.26 2.74
CA LYS A 119 16.47 22.25 3.06
C LYS A 119 15.39 22.23 1.97
N PRO A 120 14.09 22.02 2.29
CA PRO A 120 13.02 22.10 1.31
C PRO A 120 12.79 23.52 0.80
N LYS A 121 12.15 23.66 -0.37
CA LYS A 121 11.68 24.96 -0.89
C LYS A 121 10.29 25.32 -0.39
N GLY A 122 9.55 24.35 0.12
CA GLY A 122 8.26 24.52 0.79
C GLY A 122 7.78 23.22 1.41
N ILE A 123 6.86 23.32 2.37
CA ILE A 123 6.38 22.19 3.17
C ILE A 123 4.85 22.13 3.14
N ILE A 124 4.28 20.95 2.93
CA ILE A 124 2.83 20.70 3.02
C ILE A 124 2.54 19.81 4.22
N PHE A 125 1.65 20.24 5.11
CA PHE A 125 1.11 19.40 6.17
C PHE A 125 -0.17 18.73 5.65
N SER A 126 -0.21 17.40 5.62
CA SER A 126 -1.37 16.65 5.15
C SER A 126 -2.58 16.78 6.09
N GLY A 127 -3.73 16.30 5.63
CA GLY A 127 -4.82 15.93 6.54
C GLY A 127 -4.43 14.76 7.45
N GLY A 128 -5.28 14.47 8.43
CA GLY A 128 -5.10 13.36 9.37
C GLY A 128 -6.44 13.01 10.05
N PRO A 129 -6.68 11.74 10.43
CA PRO A 129 -7.92 11.30 11.08
C PRO A 129 -7.81 11.26 12.62
N SER A 130 -7.02 12.16 13.20
CA SER A 130 -6.96 12.45 14.65
C SER A 130 -7.61 13.80 14.91
N SER A 131 -7.98 14.10 16.16
CA SER A 131 -8.26 15.47 16.59
C SER A 131 -6.97 16.12 17.11
N VAL A 132 -6.73 17.42 16.85
CA VAL A 132 -5.42 18.05 17.14
C VAL A 132 -5.16 18.27 18.65
N TYR A 133 -6.20 18.20 19.46
CA TYR A 133 -6.15 18.37 20.91
C TYR A 133 -6.17 17.02 21.68
N ASP A 134 -6.20 15.88 20.99
CA ASP A 134 -6.22 14.56 21.64
C ASP A 134 -4.85 14.19 22.23
N GLU A 135 -4.83 13.48 23.36
CA GLU A 135 -3.58 12.98 23.94
C GLU A 135 -2.91 11.96 22.99
N GLY A 136 -1.65 12.22 22.61
CA GLY A 136 -0.92 11.41 21.63
C GLY A 136 -1.31 11.68 20.17
N SER A 137 -1.91 12.84 19.85
CA SER A 137 -2.15 13.24 18.46
C SER A 137 -0.81 13.57 17.72
N PRO A 138 -0.77 13.42 16.37
CA PRO A 138 0.43 13.67 15.59
C PRO A 138 0.78 15.17 15.46
N HIS A 139 1.91 15.60 16.01
CA HIS A 139 2.42 16.97 15.88
C HIS A 139 3.74 17.02 15.10
N VAL A 140 4.01 18.15 14.44
CA VAL A 140 5.28 18.36 13.72
C VAL A 140 6.40 18.88 14.61
N ASP A 141 7.63 18.62 14.19
CA ASP A 141 8.82 19.16 14.84
C ASP A 141 8.81 20.70 14.86
N PRO A 142 8.97 21.38 16.02
CA PRO A 142 8.84 22.84 16.10
C PRO A 142 9.74 23.63 15.14
N ALA A 143 10.96 23.12 14.89
CA ALA A 143 11.92 23.71 13.97
C ALA A 143 11.40 23.86 12.51
N VAL A 144 10.31 23.16 12.13
CA VAL A 144 9.68 23.31 10.81
C VAL A 144 9.22 24.75 10.56
N PHE A 145 8.76 25.46 11.59
CA PHE A 145 8.32 26.85 11.51
C PHE A 145 9.50 27.86 11.54
N GLU A 146 10.70 27.39 11.84
CA GLU A 146 11.95 28.17 11.92
C GLU A 146 12.79 28.05 10.64
N LEU A 147 12.45 27.11 9.75
CA LEU A 147 13.20 26.83 8.52
C LEU A 147 13.24 27.99 7.50
N ASP A 148 12.39 29.01 7.64
CA ASP A 148 12.16 30.07 6.65
C ASP A 148 11.90 29.52 5.24
N VAL A 149 10.72 28.88 5.12
CA VAL A 149 10.16 28.28 3.90
C VAL A 149 8.64 28.46 3.91
N PRO A 150 7.97 28.52 2.75
CA PRO A 150 6.52 28.44 2.67
C PRO A 150 5.95 27.16 3.27
N ILE A 151 4.79 27.29 3.93
CA ILE A 151 4.05 26.18 4.55
C ILE A 151 2.59 26.19 4.07
N LEU A 152 2.03 25.04 3.73
CA LEU A 152 0.60 24.86 3.44
C LEU A 152 0.00 23.75 4.32
N GLY A 153 -0.93 24.10 5.19
CA GLY A 153 -1.73 23.15 5.96
C GLY A 153 -2.99 22.70 5.23
N ILE A 154 -3.22 21.39 5.11
CA ILE A 154 -4.44 20.80 4.53
C ILE A 154 -5.22 20.09 5.63
N CYS A 155 -6.48 20.48 5.87
CA CYS A 155 -7.36 19.92 6.89
C CYS A 155 -6.70 19.90 8.29
N TYR A 156 -6.31 18.73 8.81
CA TYR A 156 -5.53 18.61 10.06
C TYR A 156 -4.25 19.45 10.05
N GLY A 157 -3.55 19.54 8.91
CA GLY A 157 -2.38 20.41 8.76
C GLY A 157 -2.68 21.90 8.93
N CYS A 158 -3.90 22.35 8.62
CA CYS A 158 -4.36 23.71 8.93
C CYS A 158 -4.65 23.87 10.43
N GLN A 159 -5.17 22.82 11.05
CA GLN A 159 -5.50 22.76 12.48
C GLN A 159 -4.24 22.74 13.36
N GLU A 160 -3.17 22.02 13.00
CA GLU A 160 -1.86 22.05 13.67
C GLU A 160 -1.23 23.47 13.64
N ILE A 161 -1.31 24.18 12.51
CA ILE A 161 -0.85 25.58 12.40
C ILE A 161 -1.62 26.48 13.36
N ALA A 162 -2.94 26.34 13.43
CA ALA A 162 -3.81 27.16 14.27
C ALA A 162 -3.63 26.84 15.77
N TRP A 163 -3.68 25.56 16.14
CA TRP A 163 -3.60 25.06 17.52
C TRP A 163 -2.25 25.36 18.17
N ARG A 164 -1.16 25.34 17.41
CA ARG A 164 0.19 25.72 17.86
C ARG A 164 0.30 27.18 18.30
N ILE A 165 -0.56 28.07 17.80
CA ILE A 165 -0.55 29.51 18.12
C ILE A 165 -1.40 29.80 19.37
N ASP A 166 -2.60 29.24 19.45
CA ASP A 166 -3.39 29.08 20.68
C ASP A 166 -4.24 27.81 20.51
N SER A 167 -4.21 26.91 21.50
CA SER A 167 -4.95 25.64 21.43
C SER A 167 -6.47 25.84 21.38
N LYS A 168 -6.98 27.02 21.76
CA LYS A 168 -8.39 27.43 21.62
C LYS A 168 -8.80 27.80 20.19
N ASN A 169 -7.86 27.85 19.24
CA ASN A 169 -8.20 28.18 17.85
C ASN A 169 -8.99 27.06 17.17
N VAL A 170 -8.82 25.80 17.61
CA VAL A 170 -9.47 24.61 17.05
C VAL A 170 -10.34 23.93 18.10
N VAL A 171 -11.56 23.52 17.72
CA VAL A 171 -12.43 22.70 18.57
C VAL A 171 -13.13 21.60 17.76
N ARG A 172 -13.63 20.62 18.50
CA ARG A 172 -14.53 19.57 18.01
C ARG A 172 -15.78 20.18 17.37
N GLY A 173 -16.08 19.81 16.12
CA GLY A 173 -17.35 20.18 15.49
C GLY A 173 -18.52 19.37 16.02
N GLU A 174 -19.69 20.01 16.06
CA GLU A 174 -20.95 19.40 16.52
C GLU A 174 -21.58 18.50 15.44
N ALA A 175 -21.28 18.79 14.16
CA ALA A 175 -21.70 18.02 13.00
C ALA A 175 -20.49 17.67 12.12
N ARG A 176 -20.58 16.56 11.39
CA ARG A 176 -19.56 16.09 10.45
C ARG A 176 -19.77 16.74 9.09
N GLU A 177 -18.82 17.54 8.61
CA GLU A 177 -18.88 18.15 7.28
C GLU A 177 -18.06 17.30 6.27
N TYR A 178 -18.77 16.39 5.60
CA TYR A 178 -18.25 15.58 4.49
C TYR A 178 -19.08 15.85 3.23
N GLY A 179 -18.41 16.20 2.14
CA GLY A 179 -19.04 16.36 0.83
C GLY A 179 -18.58 17.61 0.08
N HIS A 180 -19.32 17.94 -0.98
CA HIS A 180 -19.08 19.13 -1.78
C HIS A 180 -19.56 20.40 -1.06
N ALA A 181 -18.70 21.41 -1.05
CA ALA A 181 -19.02 22.75 -0.58
C ALA A 181 -18.51 23.80 -1.58
N GLU A 182 -19.24 24.90 -1.74
CA GLU A 182 -18.74 26.07 -2.44
C GLU A 182 -17.97 26.95 -1.44
N VAL A 183 -16.70 27.22 -1.77
CA VAL A 183 -15.82 28.15 -1.06
C VAL A 183 -15.85 29.48 -1.78
N THR A 184 -16.22 30.54 -1.07
CA THR A 184 -15.99 31.93 -1.49
C THR A 184 -14.55 32.32 -1.18
N ILE A 185 -13.85 32.95 -2.15
CA ILE A 185 -12.47 33.41 -2.00
C ILE A 185 -12.48 34.89 -1.61
N THR A 186 -11.80 35.23 -0.51
CA THR A 186 -11.70 36.59 0.02
C THR A 186 -10.34 37.17 -0.32
N LYS A 187 -10.29 38.20 -1.18
CA LYS A 187 -9.05 38.90 -1.54
C LYS A 187 -8.72 39.96 -0.50
N VAL A 188 -7.51 39.91 0.04
CA VAL A 188 -7.02 40.85 1.07
C VAL A 188 -5.98 41.84 0.52
N ASN A 189 -5.64 41.75 -0.77
CA ASN A 189 -4.69 42.61 -1.49
C ASN A 189 -3.25 42.53 -0.96
N SER A 190 -2.81 41.33 -0.58
CA SER A 190 -1.45 41.05 -0.10
C SER A 190 -0.89 39.75 -0.70
N HIS A 191 0.29 39.31 -0.25
CA HIS A 191 0.87 38.01 -0.67
C HIS A 191 -0.02 36.81 -0.31
N ALA A 192 -0.95 36.97 0.63
CA ALA A 192 -1.93 35.96 1.04
C ALA A 192 -2.82 35.52 -0.13
N ASP A 193 -3.13 36.42 -1.07
CA ASP A 193 -3.96 36.13 -2.25
C ASP A 193 -3.28 35.15 -3.24
N ARG A 194 -1.94 34.97 -3.14
CA ARG A 194 -1.16 34.15 -4.08
C ARG A 194 -1.59 32.68 -4.13
N LEU A 195 -2.16 32.14 -3.05
CA LEU A 195 -2.65 30.76 -3.02
C LEU A 195 -3.83 30.54 -3.98
N PHE A 196 -4.71 31.54 -4.08
CA PHE A 196 -5.94 31.50 -4.89
C PHE A 196 -5.82 32.27 -6.23
N ALA A 197 -4.61 32.64 -6.64
CA ALA A 197 -4.36 33.30 -7.92
C ALA A 197 -4.91 32.47 -9.09
N GLY A 198 -5.72 33.09 -9.97
CA GLY A 198 -6.33 32.41 -11.12
C GLY A 198 -7.49 31.44 -10.80
N LEU A 199 -7.97 31.40 -9.55
CA LEU A 199 -9.12 30.58 -9.15
C LEU A 199 -10.48 31.29 -9.23
N GLY A 200 -10.50 32.62 -9.37
CA GLY A 200 -11.72 33.42 -9.42
C GLY A 200 -12.11 33.96 -8.05
N ASP A 201 -13.42 34.10 -7.80
CA ASP A 201 -14.01 34.55 -6.53
C ASP A 201 -14.66 33.42 -5.73
N GLY A 202 -14.66 32.20 -6.26
CA GLY A 202 -15.09 31.00 -5.55
C GLY A 202 -14.79 29.70 -6.31
N ILE A 203 -14.72 28.59 -5.57
CA ILE A 203 -14.46 27.25 -6.12
C ILE A 203 -15.29 26.17 -5.39
N SER A 204 -15.68 25.15 -6.13
CA SER A 204 -16.24 23.92 -5.57
C SER A 204 -15.11 23.05 -5.00
N VAL A 205 -15.26 22.61 -3.75
CA VAL A 205 -14.26 21.81 -3.02
C VAL A 205 -14.89 20.63 -2.31
N PHE A 206 -14.07 19.65 -1.94
CA PHE A 206 -14.46 18.58 -1.03
C PHE A 206 -14.02 18.90 0.41
N MET A 207 -15.00 19.14 1.28
CA MET A 207 -14.82 19.20 2.73
C MET A 207 -14.84 17.78 3.30
N SER A 208 -13.95 17.52 4.25
CA SER A 208 -13.81 16.23 4.94
C SER A 208 -13.19 16.47 6.32
N HIS A 209 -13.91 17.21 7.17
CA HIS A 209 -13.43 17.56 8.51
C HIS A 209 -14.52 17.37 9.57
N PHE A 210 -14.06 17.18 10.81
CA PHE A 210 -14.91 17.05 12.00
C PHE A 210 -14.56 18.14 13.01
N ASP A 211 -13.28 18.31 13.33
CA ASP A 211 -12.80 19.54 13.95
C ASP A 211 -12.96 20.74 13.00
N LYS A 212 -13.07 21.94 13.57
CA LYS A 212 -13.00 23.20 12.84
C LYS A 212 -12.24 24.26 13.63
N LEU A 213 -11.68 25.23 12.91
CA LEU A 213 -11.24 26.47 13.53
C LEU A 213 -12.48 27.25 14.01
N ILE A 214 -12.37 27.91 15.17
CA ILE A 214 -13.37 28.84 15.72
C ILE A 214 -12.80 30.22 16.04
N ASN A 215 -11.48 30.35 16.11
CA ASN A 215 -10.80 31.63 16.20
C ASN A 215 -9.74 31.69 15.10
N LEU A 216 -9.63 32.84 14.43
CA LEU A 216 -8.54 33.11 13.50
C LEU A 216 -7.22 33.22 14.30
N PRO A 217 -6.16 32.47 13.94
CA PRO A 217 -4.89 32.56 14.66
C PRO A 217 -4.30 33.97 14.60
N LYS A 218 -3.56 34.35 15.66
CA LYS A 218 -2.90 35.67 15.72
C LYS A 218 -1.99 35.87 14.50
N ASP A 219 -2.04 37.06 13.91
CA ASP A 219 -1.27 37.49 12.74
C ASP A 219 -1.63 36.77 11.41
N PHE A 220 -2.80 36.11 11.35
CA PHE A 220 -3.41 35.58 10.13
C PHE A 220 -4.56 36.47 9.61
N VAL A 221 -5.03 36.17 8.40
CA VAL A 221 -6.20 36.72 7.70
C VAL A 221 -6.99 35.60 7.02
N VAL A 222 -8.29 35.80 6.86
CA VAL A 222 -9.17 34.88 6.11
C VAL A 222 -9.03 35.16 4.61
N ILE A 223 -8.72 34.12 3.84
CA ILE A 223 -8.63 34.15 2.37
C ILE A 223 -9.69 33.26 1.68
N ALA A 224 -10.41 32.44 2.44
CA ALA A 224 -11.51 31.63 1.94
C ALA A 224 -12.51 31.25 3.06
N ALA A 225 -13.81 31.20 2.72
CA ALA A 225 -14.90 30.85 3.64
C ALA A 225 -15.97 29.99 2.95
N THR A 226 -16.72 29.17 3.71
CA THR A 226 -17.98 28.55 3.29
C THR A 226 -19.14 29.05 4.16
N LYS A 227 -20.37 28.59 3.86
CA LYS A 227 -21.56 28.86 4.71
C LYS A 227 -21.46 28.28 6.12
N ASN A 228 -20.62 27.27 6.34
CA ASN A 228 -20.52 26.50 7.59
C ASN A 228 -19.17 26.71 8.31
N SER A 229 -18.14 27.14 7.57
CA SER A 229 -16.76 27.31 8.03
C SER A 229 -16.21 28.67 7.56
N GLU A 230 -16.18 29.63 8.49
CA GLU A 230 -15.66 30.99 8.26
C GLU A 230 -14.15 30.96 7.90
N PHE A 231 -13.41 30.03 8.50
CA PHE A 231 -11.96 29.88 8.35
C PHE A 231 -11.60 28.76 7.35
N ALA A 232 -12.35 28.63 6.25
CA ALA A 232 -12.14 27.59 5.24
C ALA A 232 -10.78 27.69 4.53
N GLY A 233 -10.18 28.88 4.49
CA GLY A 233 -8.77 29.10 4.19
C GLY A 233 -8.21 30.35 4.85
N ILE A 234 -6.99 30.25 5.38
CA ILE A 234 -6.28 31.28 6.15
C ILE A 234 -4.85 31.47 5.63
N ALA A 235 -4.28 32.65 5.84
CA ALA A 235 -2.85 32.90 5.59
C ALA A 235 -2.28 33.90 6.59
N HIS A 236 -0.98 33.76 6.91
CA HIS A 236 -0.26 34.68 7.77
C HIS A 236 -0.03 36.01 7.03
N GLN A 237 -0.21 37.14 7.72
CA GLN A 237 -0.14 38.50 7.16
C GLN A 237 1.24 38.92 6.61
N GLU A 238 2.32 38.25 7.00
CA GLU A 238 3.70 38.55 6.55
C GLU A 238 4.41 37.31 5.99
N LYS A 239 4.32 36.17 6.70
CA LYS A 239 5.02 34.94 6.33
C LYS A 239 4.28 34.18 5.23
N PRO A 240 4.97 33.37 4.41
CA PRO A 240 4.34 32.51 3.40
C PRO A 240 3.71 31.24 4.01
N ILE A 241 2.92 31.39 5.09
CA ILE A 241 2.24 30.29 5.78
C ILE A 241 0.75 30.36 5.46
N PHE A 242 0.20 29.25 4.98
CA PHE A 242 -1.15 29.11 4.46
C PHE A 242 -1.83 27.89 5.09
N GLY A 243 -3.16 27.92 5.15
CA GLY A 243 -3.97 26.79 5.59
C GLY A 243 -5.31 26.72 4.85
N VAL A 244 -5.77 25.52 4.53
CA VAL A 244 -7.08 25.23 3.94
C VAL A 244 -7.77 24.08 4.67
N GLN A 245 -9.07 24.19 4.89
CA GLN A 245 -9.86 23.20 5.64
C GLN A 245 -10.44 22.09 4.73
N PHE A 246 -10.38 22.30 3.40
CA PHE A 246 -10.74 21.34 2.35
C PHE A 246 -9.52 20.61 1.77
N HIS A 247 -9.77 19.59 0.95
CA HIS A 247 -8.73 18.74 0.34
C HIS A 247 -8.49 19.08 -1.16
N PRO A 248 -7.42 19.83 -1.52
CA PRO A 248 -7.11 20.16 -2.92
C PRO A 248 -6.50 19.00 -3.71
N GLU A 249 -6.08 17.92 -3.07
CA GLU A 249 -5.54 16.73 -3.73
C GLU A 249 -6.63 15.82 -4.34
N LEU A 250 -7.83 15.83 -3.75
CA LEU A 250 -8.98 15.07 -4.19
C LEU A 250 -9.55 15.61 -5.51
N GLU A 251 -9.99 14.71 -6.39
CA GLU A 251 -10.64 15.10 -7.66
C GLU A 251 -11.97 15.84 -7.46
N HIS A 252 -12.66 15.54 -6.36
CA HIS A 252 -13.86 16.24 -5.90
C HIS A 252 -13.64 17.74 -5.60
N THR A 253 -12.39 18.22 -5.64
CA THR A 253 -12.00 19.63 -5.70
C THR A 253 -11.41 19.94 -7.09
N PRO A 254 -12.21 20.27 -8.13
CA PRO A 254 -11.75 20.24 -9.52
C PRO A 254 -10.58 21.18 -9.83
N ARG A 255 -10.51 22.34 -9.16
CA ARG A 255 -9.43 23.33 -9.27
C ARG A 255 -8.32 23.17 -8.22
N GLY A 256 -8.32 22.07 -7.46
CA GLY A 256 -7.33 21.83 -6.40
C GLY A 256 -5.90 21.61 -6.93
N THR A 257 -5.77 21.18 -8.19
CA THR A 257 -4.46 21.06 -8.85
C THR A 257 -3.84 22.43 -9.13
N ASP A 258 -4.64 23.45 -9.49
CA ASP A 258 -4.17 24.82 -9.65
C ASP A 258 -3.69 25.41 -8.30
N LEU A 259 -4.40 25.15 -7.20
CA LEU A 259 -4.00 25.58 -5.86
C LEU A 259 -2.66 24.98 -5.44
N LEU A 260 -2.46 23.68 -5.68
CA LEU A 260 -1.18 23.02 -5.43
C LEU A 260 -0.06 23.51 -6.37
N SER A 261 -0.39 23.95 -7.58
CA SER A 261 0.55 24.64 -8.48
C SER A 261 0.90 26.05 -7.99
N ASN A 262 -0.06 26.80 -7.47
CA ASN A 262 0.18 28.12 -6.86
C ASN A 262 1.10 28.01 -5.65
N PHE A 263 0.87 27.03 -4.77
CA PHE A 263 1.79 26.78 -3.66
C PHE A 263 3.17 26.35 -4.15
N SER A 264 3.27 25.24 -4.88
CA SER A 264 4.57 24.67 -5.23
C SER A 264 5.37 25.52 -6.22
N VAL A 265 4.81 25.86 -7.39
CA VAL A 265 5.52 26.60 -8.43
C VAL A 265 5.57 28.09 -8.09
N ASN A 266 4.43 28.72 -7.84
CA ASN A 266 4.34 30.18 -7.78
C ASN A 266 4.72 30.79 -6.41
N ILE A 267 4.63 30.04 -5.31
CA ILE A 267 5.01 30.50 -3.96
C ILE A 267 6.37 29.93 -3.54
N CYS A 268 6.60 28.62 -3.69
CA CYS A 268 7.87 27.98 -3.30
C CYS A 268 8.98 28.06 -4.36
N GLY A 269 8.69 28.54 -5.58
CA GLY A 269 9.68 28.59 -6.66
C GLY A 269 10.10 27.21 -7.15
N ALA A 270 9.21 26.21 -7.07
CA ALA A 270 9.45 24.89 -7.64
C ALA A 270 9.68 24.99 -9.15
N LYS A 271 10.76 24.38 -9.65
CA LYS A 271 10.96 24.20 -11.09
C LYS A 271 10.15 22.97 -11.54
N PRO A 272 9.26 23.08 -12.54
CA PRO A 272 8.54 21.94 -13.09
C PRO A 272 9.44 21.14 -14.06
N ASN A 273 10.57 20.62 -13.55
CA ASN A 273 11.60 19.91 -14.32
C ASN A 273 11.67 18.40 -14.05
N TRP A 274 10.85 17.84 -13.14
CA TRP A 274 10.73 16.40 -12.96
C TRP A 274 10.13 15.75 -14.20
N LYS A 275 10.94 14.96 -14.92
CA LYS A 275 10.57 14.23 -16.13
C LYS A 275 11.25 12.87 -16.14
N MET A 276 10.52 11.83 -16.55
CA MET A 276 11.04 10.46 -16.63
C MET A 276 12.14 10.27 -17.70
N GLY A 277 12.35 11.23 -18.60
CA GLY A 277 13.29 11.15 -19.73
C GLY A 277 14.67 10.62 -19.34
N ASN A 278 15.27 11.17 -18.29
CA ASN A 278 16.62 10.83 -17.84
C ASN A 278 16.63 9.82 -16.65
N PHE A 279 15.46 9.40 -16.17
CA PHE A 279 15.36 8.57 -14.95
C PHE A 279 15.96 7.17 -15.16
N VAL A 280 15.73 6.57 -16.33
CA VAL A 280 16.28 5.25 -16.70
C VAL A 280 17.81 5.24 -16.66
N GLU A 281 18.46 6.23 -17.25
CA GLU A 281 19.93 6.33 -17.30
C GLU A 281 20.54 6.50 -15.90
N LEU A 282 19.91 7.36 -15.06
CA LEU A 282 20.34 7.62 -13.69
C LEU A 282 20.21 6.38 -12.79
N GLU A 283 19.11 5.62 -12.93
CA GLU A 283 18.91 4.40 -12.15
C GLU A 283 19.79 3.25 -12.65
N ILE A 284 20.03 3.12 -13.95
CA ILE A 284 21.03 2.19 -14.51
C ILE A 284 22.42 2.48 -13.94
N ALA A 285 22.82 3.76 -13.86
CA ALA A 285 24.08 4.16 -13.23
C ALA A 285 24.11 3.82 -11.73
N ARG A 286 23.04 4.13 -10.99
CA ARG A 286 22.90 3.81 -9.55
C ARG A 286 23.01 2.31 -9.28
N ILE A 287 22.32 1.47 -10.07
CA ILE A 287 22.36 0.01 -9.91
C ILE A 287 23.79 -0.51 -10.19
N ARG A 288 24.47 0.01 -11.22
CA ARG A 288 25.86 -0.36 -11.54
C ARG A 288 26.86 0.02 -10.44
N GLU A 289 26.69 1.17 -9.76
CA GLU A 289 27.51 1.54 -8.60
C GLU A 289 27.19 0.64 -7.39
N LEU A 290 25.90 0.47 -7.06
CA LEU A 290 25.45 -0.22 -5.85
C LEU A 290 25.71 -1.74 -5.87
N VAL A 291 25.46 -2.41 -6.99
CA VAL A 291 25.75 -3.85 -7.19
C VAL A 291 27.24 -4.07 -7.52
N GLY A 292 27.93 -3.04 -8.00
CA GLY A 292 29.31 -3.11 -8.43
C GLY A 292 29.54 -4.08 -9.61
N PRO A 293 30.80 -4.44 -9.89
CA PRO A 293 31.18 -5.15 -11.11
C PRO A 293 30.99 -6.68 -11.07
N LYS A 294 30.82 -7.29 -9.89
CA LYS A 294 30.86 -8.76 -9.72
C LYS A 294 29.62 -9.40 -9.10
N ALA A 295 28.94 -8.75 -8.17
CA ALA A 295 27.84 -9.37 -7.43
C ALA A 295 26.70 -9.82 -8.34
N LEU A 296 26.00 -10.88 -7.94
CA LEU A 296 24.78 -11.36 -8.57
C LEU A 296 23.55 -10.82 -7.84
N VAL A 297 22.47 -10.62 -8.59
CA VAL A 297 21.16 -10.17 -8.09
C VAL A 297 20.12 -11.21 -8.47
N ILE A 298 19.43 -11.80 -7.50
CA ILE A 298 18.25 -12.64 -7.77
C ILE A 298 16.96 -11.83 -7.58
N GLY A 299 15.86 -12.16 -8.25
CA GLY A 299 14.60 -11.42 -8.12
C GLY A 299 13.35 -12.24 -8.42
N GLY A 300 12.30 -12.07 -7.62
CA GLY A 300 10.99 -12.67 -7.89
C GLY A 300 10.25 -11.91 -8.98
N VAL A 301 10.02 -12.53 -10.14
CA VAL A 301 9.36 -11.88 -11.29
C VAL A 301 8.03 -12.57 -11.58
N SER A 302 6.96 -11.86 -11.23
CA SER A 302 5.57 -12.35 -11.27
C SER A 302 4.83 -12.11 -12.59
N GLY A 303 5.42 -11.41 -13.56
CA GLY A 303 4.70 -10.93 -14.75
C GLY A 303 3.73 -9.77 -14.48
N GLY A 304 3.77 -9.19 -13.27
CA GLY A 304 3.20 -7.87 -12.98
C GLY A 304 4.06 -6.76 -13.58
N VAL A 305 3.49 -5.56 -13.74
CA VAL A 305 4.19 -4.40 -14.34
C VAL A 305 5.48 -4.09 -13.57
N ASP A 306 5.39 -3.96 -12.25
CA ASP A 306 6.49 -3.44 -11.42
C ASP A 306 7.69 -4.39 -11.34
N SER A 307 7.43 -5.69 -11.34
CA SER A 307 8.46 -6.73 -11.38
C SER A 307 9.05 -6.93 -12.78
N THR A 308 8.25 -6.77 -13.83
CA THR A 308 8.71 -6.85 -15.24
C THR A 308 9.58 -5.65 -15.61
N VAL A 309 9.14 -4.44 -15.30
CA VAL A 309 9.90 -3.20 -15.54
C VAL A 309 11.17 -3.20 -14.67
N GLY A 310 11.12 -3.72 -13.44
CA GLY A 310 12.27 -3.80 -12.53
C GLY A 310 13.31 -4.83 -12.96
N ALA A 311 12.86 -5.99 -13.46
CA ALA A 311 13.70 -6.99 -14.10
C ALA A 311 14.39 -6.44 -15.37
N THR A 312 13.69 -5.61 -16.13
CA THR A 312 14.23 -4.97 -17.35
C THR A 312 15.29 -3.90 -16.99
N LEU A 313 15.07 -3.08 -15.97
CA LEU A 313 16.11 -2.17 -15.45
C LEU A 313 17.36 -2.92 -14.97
N MET A 314 17.18 -4.06 -14.28
CA MET A 314 18.32 -4.90 -13.88
C MET A 314 19.02 -5.54 -15.08
N ARG A 315 18.28 -5.96 -16.11
CA ARG A 315 18.85 -6.48 -17.36
C ARG A 315 19.75 -5.45 -18.04
N GLU A 316 19.26 -4.22 -18.23
CA GLU A 316 20.02 -3.11 -18.81
C GLU A 316 21.20 -2.68 -17.92
N ALA A 317 21.04 -2.70 -16.59
CA ALA A 317 22.09 -2.30 -15.67
C ALA A 317 23.25 -3.31 -15.59
N ILE A 318 22.97 -4.61 -15.43
CA ILE A 318 23.98 -5.61 -15.06
C ILE A 318 24.02 -6.89 -15.92
N GLY A 319 23.17 -6.99 -16.95
CA GLY A 319 23.16 -8.13 -17.89
C GLY A 319 22.70 -9.43 -17.23
N ASP A 320 23.34 -10.55 -17.60
CA ASP A 320 23.02 -11.90 -17.09
C ASP A 320 23.35 -12.09 -15.59
N ARG A 321 23.96 -11.10 -14.93
CA ARG A 321 24.14 -11.08 -13.47
C ARG A 321 22.84 -10.86 -12.70
N PHE A 322 21.78 -10.42 -13.38
CA PHE A 322 20.43 -10.47 -12.85
C PHE A 322 19.76 -11.80 -13.23
N ILE A 323 19.27 -12.53 -12.24
CA ILE A 323 18.61 -13.83 -12.39
C ILE A 323 17.18 -13.70 -11.87
N ALA A 324 16.22 -13.73 -12.79
CA ALA A 324 14.80 -13.72 -12.45
C ALA A 324 14.34 -15.13 -12.08
N ILE A 325 13.51 -15.23 -11.04
CA ILE A 325 12.83 -16.47 -10.64
C ILE A 325 11.33 -16.23 -10.80
N GLY A 326 10.71 -16.93 -11.76
CA GLY A 326 9.27 -16.98 -11.97
C GLY A 326 8.69 -18.27 -11.42
N VAL A 327 7.81 -18.17 -10.43
CA VAL A 327 7.15 -19.34 -9.81
C VAL A 327 5.72 -19.44 -10.33
N ASN A 328 5.39 -20.55 -11.02
CA ASN A 328 4.01 -20.87 -11.36
C ASN A 328 3.33 -21.48 -10.13
N ASN A 329 2.49 -20.69 -9.46
CA ASN A 329 1.73 -21.10 -8.29
C ASN A 329 0.45 -21.92 -8.60
N GLY A 330 0.24 -22.29 -9.87
CA GLY A 330 -0.96 -23.01 -10.31
C GLY A 330 -2.26 -22.19 -10.26
N CYS A 331 -2.22 -20.93 -9.82
CA CYS A 331 -3.36 -20.04 -9.61
C CYS A 331 -3.35 -18.80 -10.54
N MET A 332 -2.43 -18.74 -11.49
CA MET A 332 -2.38 -17.76 -12.59
C MET A 332 -3.58 -17.94 -13.55
N ARG A 333 -3.89 -16.92 -14.37
CA ARG A 333 -4.92 -16.99 -15.44
C ARG A 333 -4.57 -18.04 -16.50
N LEU A 334 -5.54 -18.35 -17.37
CA LEU A 334 -5.32 -19.23 -18.52
C LEU A 334 -4.16 -18.71 -19.39
N ASN A 335 -3.21 -19.57 -19.75
CA ASN A 335 -2.01 -19.28 -20.55
C ASN A 335 -1.04 -18.19 -20.04
N GLU A 336 -1.41 -17.40 -19.03
CA GLU A 336 -0.66 -16.23 -18.53
C GLU A 336 0.81 -16.53 -18.24
N PHE A 337 1.12 -17.66 -17.62
CA PHE A 337 2.49 -17.95 -17.21
C PHE A 337 3.41 -18.21 -18.41
N GLU A 338 2.91 -18.87 -19.46
CA GLU A 338 3.66 -19.04 -20.71
C GLU A 338 3.79 -17.73 -21.49
N GLU A 339 2.77 -16.86 -21.48
CA GLU A 339 2.88 -15.51 -22.05
C GLU A 339 3.93 -14.68 -21.31
N VAL A 340 3.91 -14.67 -19.97
CA VAL A 340 4.89 -13.95 -19.12
C VAL A 340 6.30 -14.46 -19.39
N LYS A 341 6.50 -15.78 -19.39
CA LYS A 341 7.76 -16.47 -19.70
C LYS A 341 8.30 -16.09 -21.09
N LYS A 342 7.45 -16.14 -22.14
CA LYS A 342 7.80 -15.76 -23.52
C LYS A 342 8.17 -14.28 -23.65
N ASN A 343 7.46 -13.39 -22.95
CA ASN A 343 7.77 -11.95 -22.98
C ASN A 343 9.09 -11.64 -22.23
N LEU A 344 9.24 -12.11 -21.00
CA LEU A 344 10.42 -11.86 -20.18
C LEU A 344 11.69 -12.45 -20.82
N ARG A 345 11.63 -13.71 -21.26
CA ARG A 345 12.80 -14.41 -21.81
C ARG A 345 13.09 -14.02 -23.26
N ASP A 346 12.09 -14.14 -24.15
CA ASP A 346 12.36 -14.12 -25.59
C ASP A 346 12.30 -12.70 -26.19
N HIS A 347 11.58 -11.77 -25.55
CA HIS A 347 11.45 -10.39 -26.02
C HIS A 347 12.32 -9.41 -25.23
N LEU A 348 12.41 -9.59 -23.90
CA LEU A 348 13.19 -8.72 -23.01
C LEU A 348 14.58 -9.30 -22.65
N GLY A 349 14.90 -10.52 -23.11
CA GLY A 349 16.21 -11.15 -22.91
C GLY A 349 16.57 -11.42 -21.45
N ILE A 350 15.59 -11.48 -20.54
CA ILE A 350 15.83 -11.66 -19.11
C ILE A 350 16.21 -13.12 -18.83
N ASN A 351 17.28 -13.32 -18.05
CA ASN A 351 17.68 -14.64 -17.56
C ASN A 351 16.66 -15.15 -16.55
N LEU A 352 15.65 -15.88 -17.03
CA LEU A 352 14.49 -16.33 -16.26
C LEU A 352 14.59 -17.83 -15.93
N HIS A 353 14.82 -18.13 -14.66
CA HIS A 353 14.56 -19.43 -14.06
C HIS A 353 13.05 -19.59 -13.82
N VAL A 354 12.50 -20.74 -14.21
CA VAL A 354 11.08 -21.08 -14.09
C VAL A 354 10.92 -22.23 -13.11
N VAL A 355 10.03 -22.06 -12.13
CA VAL A 355 9.69 -23.10 -11.15
C VAL A 355 8.21 -23.44 -11.26
N GLU A 356 7.92 -24.63 -11.78
CA GLU A 356 6.57 -25.19 -11.81
C GLU A 356 6.21 -25.76 -10.44
N ALA A 357 5.33 -25.08 -9.70
CA ALA A 357 4.97 -25.43 -8.32
C ALA A 357 3.46 -25.68 -8.13
N GLY A 358 2.65 -25.66 -9.20
CA GLY A 358 1.19 -25.65 -9.12
C GLY A 358 0.59 -26.74 -8.21
N GLU A 359 1.04 -27.98 -8.36
CA GLU A 359 0.59 -29.12 -7.51
C GLU A 359 0.85 -28.87 -6.01
N LEU A 360 1.97 -28.25 -5.64
CA LEU A 360 2.33 -27.95 -4.26
C LEU A 360 1.42 -26.85 -3.66
N PHE A 361 1.05 -25.85 -4.45
CA PHE A 361 0.11 -24.82 -3.99
C PHE A 361 -1.32 -25.37 -3.89
N VAL A 362 -1.80 -26.10 -4.90
CA VAL A 362 -3.17 -26.65 -4.91
C VAL A 362 -3.34 -27.70 -3.81
N SER A 363 -2.38 -28.60 -3.60
CA SER A 363 -2.43 -29.59 -2.51
C SER A 363 -2.40 -28.96 -1.11
N ARG A 364 -1.67 -27.85 -0.91
CA ARG A 364 -1.69 -27.08 0.35
C ARG A 364 -2.95 -26.25 0.55
N LEU A 365 -3.70 -25.94 -0.51
CA LEU A 365 -4.99 -25.22 -0.47
C LEU A 365 -6.21 -26.14 -0.33
N ALA A 366 -6.06 -27.45 -0.53
CA ALA A 366 -7.15 -28.41 -0.50
C ALA A 366 -7.93 -28.36 0.83
N GLY A 367 -9.25 -28.14 0.75
CA GLY A 367 -10.13 -28.02 1.92
C GLY A 367 -10.02 -26.72 2.72
N VAL A 368 -9.22 -25.74 2.27
CA VAL A 368 -9.07 -24.44 2.95
C VAL A 368 -10.07 -23.43 2.38
N SER A 369 -11.16 -23.19 3.10
CA SER A 369 -12.20 -22.21 2.71
C SER A 369 -12.04 -20.80 3.31
N ASP A 370 -11.12 -20.63 4.26
CA ASP A 370 -10.88 -19.35 4.96
C ASP A 370 -9.95 -18.44 4.13
N PRO A 371 -10.38 -17.23 3.71
CA PRO A 371 -9.59 -16.32 2.88
C PRO A 371 -8.21 -15.98 3.44
N GLU A 372 -8.15 -15.69 4.74
CA GLU A 372 -6.91 -15.29 5.41
C GLU A 372 -5.96 -16.49 5.59
N LYS A 373 -6.48 -17.70 5.75
CA LYS A 373 -5.67 -18.93 5.66
C LYS A 373 -5.17 -19.17 4.24
N LYS A 374 -6.01 -19.04 3.20
CA LYS A 374 -5.58 -19.17 1.79
C LYS A 374 -4.45 -18.18 1.46
N ARG A 375 -4.64 -16.90 1.81
CA ARG A 375 -3.62 -15.83 1.65
C ARG A 375 -2.30 -16.18 2.34
N LYS A 376 -2.34 -16.66 3.58
CA LYS A 376 -1.14 -17.06 4.35
C LYS A 376 -0.44 -18.29 3.77
N ILE A 377 -1.19 -19.31 3.37
CA ILE A 377 -0.65 -20.56 2.78
C ILE A 377 0.04 -20.29 1.46
N ILE A 378 -0.55 -19.47 0.58
CA ILE A 378 0.08 -19.10 -0.69
C ILE A 378 1.34 -18.26 -0.43
N GLY A 379 1.26 -17.29 0.50
CA GLY A 379 2.39 -16.47 0.91
C GLY A 379 3.59 -17.29 1.43
N SER A 380 3.37 -18.23 2.36
CA SER A 380 4.46 -19.08 2.87
C SER A 380 4.98 -20.05 1.81
N THR A 381 4.09 -20.70 1.03
CA THR A 381 4.50 -21.64 -0.03
C THR A 381 5.34 -20.96 -1.11
N PHE A 382 5.04 -19.71 -1.46
CA PHE A 382 5.87 -18.94 -2.38
C PHE A 382 7.27 -18.69 -1.82
N ILE A 383 7.39 -18.37 -0.53
CA ILE A 383 8.70 -18.15 0.11
C ILE A 383 9.48 -19.46 0.22
N ASP A 384 8.84 -20.56 0.64
CA ASP A 384 9.46 -21.90 0.68
C ASP A 384 10.10 -22.28 -0.67
N VAL A 385 9.37 -22.06 -1.77
CA VAL A 385 9.79 -22.40 -3.13
C VAL A 385 10.87 -21.43 -3.64
N PHE A 386 10.70 -20.12 -3.40
CA PHE A 386 11.68 -19.11 -3.79
C PHE A 386 13.01 -19.31 -3.07
N GLU A 387 13.00 -19.68 -1.78
CA GLU A 387 14.21 -19.99 -1.01
C GLU A 387 14.96 -21.19 -1.60
N GLN A 388 14.26 -22.27 -1.94
CA GLN A 388 14.89 -23.47 -2.50
C GLN A 388 15.61 -23.19 -3.83
N GLU A 389 14.99 -22.44 -4.74
CA GLU A 389 15.62 -22.06 -6.01
C GLU A 389 16.72 -20.99 -5.81
N ALA A 390 16.58 -20.08 -4.85
CA ALA A 390 17.65 -19.13 -4.49
C ALA A 390 18.93 -19.84 -3.97
N ILE A 391 18.78 -20.81 -3.06
CA ILE A 391 19.88 -21.66 -2.56
C ILE A 391 20.55 -22.44 -3.69
N ARG A 392 19.75 -22.91 -4.65
CA ARG A 392 20.24 -23.65 -5.81
C ARG A 392 21.06 -22.74 -6.72
N ILE A 393 20.54 -21.55 -7.05
CA ILE A 393 21.21 -20.56 -7.89
C ILE A 393 22.54 -20.09 -7.26
N GLU A 394 22.61 -19.89 -5.93
CA GLU A 394 23.89 -19.53 -5.27
C GLU A 394 24.96 -20.62 -5.50
N LYS A 395 24.60 -21.92 -5.40
CA LYS A 395 25.50 -23.06 -5.62
C LYS A 395 25.89 -23.28 -7.08
N GLU A 396 24.95 -23.09 -8.00
CA GLU A 396 25.22 -23.16 -9.44
C GLU A 396 26.16 -22.00 -9.86
N ALA A 397 26.00 -20.81 -9.26
CA ALA A 397 26.83 -19.63 -9.52
C ALA A 397 28.30 -19.74 -9.06
N GLU A 398 28.58 -20.43 -7.94
CA GLU A 398 29.94 -20.67 -7.41
C GLU A 398 30.92 -21.21 -8.47
N HIS A 399 30.41 -21.96 -9.46
CA HIS A 399 31.18 -22.67 -10.46
C HIS A 399 31.35 -21.89 -11.78
N THR A 400 30.91 -20.62 -11.84
CA THR A 400 30.89 -19.82 -13.08
C THR A 400 32.08 -18.84 -13.20
N PRO A 401 32.41 -18.35 -14.41
CA PRO A 401 33.39 -17.27 -14.58
C PRO A 401 32.98 -15.95 -13.91
N ASN A 402 31.66 -15.73 -13.76
CA ASN A 402 31.06 -14.61 -13.05
C ASN A 402 30.74 -15.01 -11.60
N SER A 403 31.70 -15.62 -10.92
CA SER A 403 31.64 -16.14 -9.53
C SER A 403 31.63 -15.02 -8.48
N GLY A 404 30.73 -14.06 -8.66
CA GLY A 404 30.24 -13.22 -7.58
C GLY A 404 29.21 -14.00 -6.75
N ARG A 405 29.14 -13.69 -5.46
CA ARG A 405 28.09 -14.22 -4.61
C ARG A 405 26.74 -13.60 -4.99
N VAL A 406 25.65 -14.29 -4.67
CA VAL A 406 24.32 -13.64 -4.57
C VAL A 406 24.34 -12.72 -3.36
N GLU A 407 24.61 -11.44 -3.58
CA GLU A 407 24.66 -10.42 -2.51
C GLU A 407 23.35 -9.61 -2.44
N TRP A 408 22.49 -9.71 -3.45
CA TRP A 408 21.35 -8.82 -3.63
C TRP A 408 20.05 -9.55 -4.02
N PHE A 409 18.95 -9.13 -3.40
CA PHE A 409 17.59 -9.53 -3.78
C PHE A 409 16.81 -8.32 -4.34
N LEU A 410 16.37 -8.42 -5.60
CA LEU A 410 15.49 -7.45 -6.24
C LEU A 410 14.08 -7.52 -5.65
N GLN A 411 13.59 -6.38 -5.18
CA GLN A 411 12.18 -6.15 -4.87
C GLN A 411 11.58 -5.07 -5.80
N GLY A 412 10.37 -5.31 -6.29
CA GLY A 412 9.60 -4.35 -7.10
C GLY A 412 8.83 -3.31 -6.29
N THR A 413 9.22 -3.06 -5.03
CA THR A 413 8.51 -2.21 -4.07
C THR A 413 8.31 -0.79 -4.60
N LEU A 414 7.07 -0.28 -4.56
CA LEU A 414 6.73 1.07 -5.00
C LEU A 414 6.62 2.04 -3.83
N TYR A 415 6.49 3.33 -4.14
CA TYR A 415 6.42 4.35 -3.08
C TYR A 415 5.24 4.22 -2.13
N PRO A 416 4.01 3.86 -2.57
CA PRO A 416 2.91 3.61 -1.64
C PRO A 416 3.23 2.53 -0.59
N ASP A 417 3.95 1.47 -0.96
CA ASP A 417 4.32 0.39 -0.04
C ASP A 417 5.38 0.85 0.98
N VAL A 418 6.30 1.72 0.56
CA VAL A 418 7.26 2.38 1.47
C VAL A 418 6.52 3.29 2.46
N ILE A 419 5.60 4.14 1.97
CA ILE A 419 4.80 5.06 2.80
C ILE A 419 3.96 4.28 3.82
N GLU A 420 3.25 3.24 3.38
CA GLU A 420 2.47 2.36 4.26
C GLU A 420 3.32 1.73 5.38
N SER A 421 4.61 1.47 5.13
CA SER A 421 5.53 0.91 6.14
C SER A 421 6.17 1.95 7.05
N LEU A 422 6.30 3.21 6.61
CA LEU A 422 6.90 4.32 7.37
C LEU A 422 5.87 5.16 8.15
N SER A 423 4.57 4.96 7.91
CA SER A 423 3.47 5.72 8.53
C SER A 423 3.63 5.86 10.06
N TRP A 424 3.29 7.03 10.60
CA TRP A 424 3.44 7.33 12.03
C TRP A 424 2.65 6.37 12.94
N ARG A 425 1.53 5.84 12.45
CA ARG A 425 0.70 4.84 13.15
C ARG A 425 1.23 3.39 13.01
N GLY A 426 2.39 3.21 12.37
CA GLY A 426 2.86 1.92 11.88
C GLY A 426 2.12 1.47 10.62
N PRO A 427 2.26 0.19 10.21
CA PRO A 427 1.50 -0.37 9.09
C PRO A 427 0.00 -0.25 9.31
N SER A 428 -0.70 0.35 8.34
CA SER A 428 -2.16 0.42 8.37
C SER A 428 -2.80 -0.97 8.37
N ALA A 429 -4.01 -1.08 8.94
CA ALA A 429 -4.65 -2.35 9.28
C ALA A 429 -4.58 -3.40 8.15
N THR A 430 -4.18 -4.62 8.51
CA THR A 430 -3.73 -5.66 7.58
C THR A 430 -4.83 -6.14 6.64
N ILE A 431 -4.83 -5.62 5.41
CA ILE A 431 -5.58 -6.16 4.26
C ILE A 431 -4.61 -6.62 3.15
N LYS A 432 -3.44 -5.95 2.98
CA LYS A 432 -2.33 -6.48 2.17
C LYS A 432 -1.54 -7.58 2.92
N SER A 433 -2.18 -8.70 3.24
CA SER A 433 -1.52 -9.88 3.87
C SER A 433 -0.44 -10.55 2.99
N ALA A 434 -0.13 -10.00 1.80
CA ALA A 434 0.83 -10.50 0.83
C ALA A 434 2.02 -9.54 0.54
N SER A 435 2.05 -8.32 1.08
CA SER A 435 3.13 -7.35 0.84
C SER A 435 4.08 -7.25 2.03
N ILE A 436 5.21 -7.96 1.94
CA ILE A 436 6.53 -7.71 2.57
C ILE A 436 6.60 -6.39 3.39
N PRO A 437 6.32 -6.41 4.73
CA PRO A 437 6.48 -5.24 5.59
C PRO A 437 7.88 -4.59 5.66
N THR A 438 7.97 -3.35 5.18
CA THR A 438 9.12 -2.42 5.33
C THR A 438 9.66 -2.23 6.77
N THR A 439 10.88 -2.68 7.08
CA THR A 439 11.73 -2.20 8.20
C THR A 439 11.36 -2.57 9.66
N ARG A 440 11.91 -1.86 10.66
CA ARG A 440 12.04 -2.24 12.09
C ARG A 440 11.18 -1.35 12.99
N LEU A 441 10.49 -1.98 13.95
CA LEU A 441 10.09 -1.32 15.20
C LEU A 441 11.29 -1.25 16.18
N LYS A 442 11.45 -0.13 16.89
CA LYS A 442 12.35 0.03 18.04
C LYS A 442 11.53 0.05 19.33
N GLY A 443 12.06 -0.54 20.41
CA GLY A 443 11.64 -0.19 21.77
C GLY A 443 11.02 -1.30 22.64
N THR A 444 11.75 -2.38 22.92
CA THR A 444 12.02 -2.89 24.29
C THR A 444 12.84 -4.18 24.24
N ASN A 445 13.55 -4.46 25.34
CA ASN A 445 14.52 -5.53 25.62
C ASN A 445 14.32 -6.93 24.99
N GLU A 446 14.48 -7.09 23.67
CA GLU A 446 14.81 -8.39 23.06
C GLU A 446 15.64 -8.25 21.78
N ALA A 447 16.93 -8.65 21.84
CA ALA A 447 17.90 -8.46 20.77
C ALA A 447 17.80 -9.54 19.67
N ARG A 448 16.61 -9.72 19.08
CA ARG A 448 16.34 -10.80 18.09
C ARG A 448 15.59 -10.38 16.82
N LEU A 449 15.41 -9.08 16.57
CA LEU A 449 14.73 -8.56 15.37
C LEU A 449 15.69 -7.88 14.38
N THR A 450 16.40 -8.72 13.62
CA THR A 450 17.10 -8.36 12.38
C THR A 450 16.21 -8.75 11.20
N CYS A 451 16.10 -7.87 10.19
CA CYS A 451 15.27 -7.94 8.97
C CYS A 451 14.17 -9.02 8.91
N LYS A 452 12.90 -8.61 8.84
CA LYS A 452 11.76 -9.54 8.67
C LYS A 452 11.66 -10.24 7.30
N TYR A 453 12.65 -10.06 6.41
CA TYR A 453 12.91 -10.95 5.25
C TYR A 453 13.99 -11.98 5.53
N THR A 454 14.99 -11.67 6.37
CA THR A 454 15.93 -12.69 6.87
C THR A 454 15.31 -13.63 7.90
N SER A 455 14.10 -13.34 8.43
CA SER A 455 13.45 -14.14 9.48
C SER A 455 12.43 -15.19 8.98
N ILE A 456 12.38 -15.47 7.68
CA ILE A 456 11.56 -16.55 7.10
C ILE A 456 12.44 -17.60 6.43
N PHE A 457 13.53 -17.15 5.78
CA PHE A 457 14.58 -18.01 5.26
C PHE A 457 15.29 -18.78 6.38
N HIS A 458 15.72 -19.99 6.05
CA HIS A 458 16.52 -20.86 6.90
C HIS A 458 17.89 -20.23 7.21
N ARG A 459 18.51 -20.69 8.30
CA ARG A 459 19.64 -20.01 8.95
C ARG A 459 20.90 -19.86 8.10
N ASP A 460 20.97 -20.62 7.01
CA ASP A 460 22.15 -20.77 6.17
C ASP A 460 22.19 -19.67 5.07
N VAL A 461 21.03 -19.34 4.48
CA VAL A 461 20.84 -18.21 3.54
C VAL A 461 20.89 -16.86 4.28
N GLN A 462 20.47 -16.86 5.55
CA GLN A 462 20.27 -15.72 6.44
C GLN A 462 21.51 -14.81 6.65
N SER A 463 22.68 -15.17 6.13
CA SER A 463 23.97 -14.66 6.58
C SER A 463 24.51 -13.40 5.87
N ASN A 464 24.21 -13.16 4.58
CA ASN A 464 24.94 -12.14 3.79
C ASN A 464 24.15 -11.36 2.72
N MET A 465 22.89 -11.68 2.42
CA MET A 465 22.14 -10.98 1.35
C MET A 465 21.55 -9.63 1.80
N SER A 466 21.66 -8.64 0.92
CA SER A 466 21.04 -7.30 1.01
C SER A 466 19.84 -7.18 0.07
N SER A 467 18.92 -6.24 0.34
CA SER A 467 17.79 -5.94 -0.57
C SER A 467 18.11 -4.75 -1.48
N ILE A 468 17.73 -4.84 -2.75
CA ILE A 468 17.81 -3.76 -3.73
C ILE A 468 16.44 -3.55 -4.39
N THR A 469 16.05 -2.30 -4.62
CA THR A 469 14.91 -1.96 -5.47
C THR A 469 15.43 -1.46 -6.81
N ALA A 470 14.82 -1.91 -7.91
CA ALA A 470 15.17 -1.46 -9.27
C ALA A 470 14.93 0.04 -9.47
N TYR A 471 13.95 0.61 -8.77
CA TYR A 471 13.71 2.05 -8.69
C TYR A 471 14.18 2.59 -7.35
N ARG A 472 14.25 3.91 -7.24
CA ARG A 472 14.05 4.59 -5.97
C ARG A 472 12.61 4.34 -5.50
N ALA A 473 12.43 3.30 -4.67
CA ALA A 473 11.14 2.99 -4.05
C ALA A 473 10.56 4.23 -3.34
N ALA A 474 11.42 5.02 -2.67
CA ALA A 474 11.04 6.27 -2.01
C ALA A 474 10.64 7.43 -2.96
N GLU A 475 10.65 7.25 -4.28
CA GLU A 475 10.41 8.33 -5.24
C GLU A 475 9.49 7.97 -6.42
N THR A 476 8.97 6.73 -6.56
CA THR A 476 8.35 6.26 -7.83
C THR A 476 6.91 5.74 -7.65
N LEU A 477 5.96 6.29 -8.41
CA LEU A 477 4.54 5.87 -8.47
C LEU A 477 4.24 4.96 -9.68
N ILE A 478 3.16 4.16 -9.59
CA ILE A 478 2.75 3.17 -10.62
C ILE A 478 2.64 3.71 -12.06
N TYR A 479 2.22 4.97 -12.25
CA TYR A 479 2.17 5.56 -13.60
C TYR A 479 3.54 6.02 -14.10
N GLU A 480 4.48 6.34 -13.20
CA GLU A 480 5.89 6.59 -13.51
C GLU A 480 6.56 5.27 -13.91
N VAL A 481 6.29 4.16 -13.20
CA VAL A 481 6.71 2.80 -13.60
C VAL A 481 6.19 2.42 -14.99
N ARG A 482 4.91 2.71 -15.30
CA ARG A 482 4.34 2.51 -16.64
C ARG A 482 4.98 3.41 -17.72
N ALA A 483 5.47 4.60 -17.37
CA ALA A 483 6.22 5.45 -18.31
C ALA A 483 7.63 4.90 -18.57
N ILE A 484 8.33 4.51 -17.50
CA ILE A 484 9.64 3.84 -17.54
C ILE A 484 9.56 2.56 -18.39
N GLY A 485 8.51 1.75 -18.23
CA GLY A 485 8.33 0.53 -19.01
C GLY A 485 8.26 0.77 -20.53
N ARG A 486 7.58 1.85 -20.96
CA ARG A 486 7.55 2.25 -22.38
C ARG A 486 8.91 2.74 -22.88
N GLN A 487 9.66 3.47 -22.05
CA GLN A 487 11.04 3.90 -22.38
C GLN A 487 11.99 2.71 -22.54
N LEU A 488 11.74 1.62 -21.79
CA LEU A 488 12.47 0.34 -21.89
C LEU A 488 11.93 -0.60 -22.98
N GLY A 489 11.04 -0.12 -23.87
CA GLY A 489 10.51 -0.91 -24.98
C GLY A 489 9.55 -2.05 -24.60
N ILE A 490 9.08 -2.11 -23.35
CA ILE A 490 8.16 -3.15 -22.89
C ILE A 490 6.80 -2.96 -23.56
N HIS A 491 6.25 -4.04 -24.11
CA HIS A 491 5.03 -4.01 -24.92
C HIS A 491 3.81 -3.49 -24.15
N GLU A 492 2.99 -2.65 -24.79
CA GLU A 492 1.89 -1.90 -24.15
C GLU A 492 0.85 -2.80 -23.47
N SER A 493 0.63 -4.02 -23.98
CA SER A 493 -0.29 -5.01 -23.37
C SER A 493 0.15 -5.50 -21.99
N LEU A 494 1.46 -5.44 -21.69
CA LEU A 494 2.02 -5.70 -20.37
C LEU A 494 1.96 -4.42 -19.52
N VAL A 495 2.35 -3.27 -20.08
CA VAL A 495 2.40 -1.98 -19.37
C VAL A 495 1.02 -1.56 -18.84
N ASN A 496 -0.03 -1.64 -19.66
CA ASN A 496 -1.39 -1.22 -19.24
C ASN A 496 -2.19 -2.32 -18.53
N ARG A 497 -1.65 -3.53 -18.40
CA ARG A 497 -2.32 -4.70 -17.81
C ARG A 497 -2.97 -4.36 -16.46
N HIS A 498 -4.22 -4.78 -16.27
CA HIS A 498 -4.91 -4.68 -14.98
C HIS A 498 -4.12 -5.41 -13.89
N PRO A 499 -4.14 -4.93 -12.64
CA PRO A 499 -3.49 -5.63 -11.54
C PRO A 499 -4.03 -7.05 -11.37
N PHE A 500 -3.13 -7.95 -10.97
CA PHE A 500 -3.45 -9.33 -10.64
C PHE A 500 -2.92 -9.61 -9.22
N PRO A 501 -3.74 -10.15 -8.31
CA PRO A 501 -3.35 -10.37 -6.92
C PRO A 501 -2.29 -11.47 -6.82
N GLY A 502 -1.38 -11.38 -5.85
CA GLY A 502 -0.38 -12.43 -5.59
C GLY A 502 -0.96 -13.84 -5.36
N PRO A 503 -2.09 -13.96 -4.61
CA PRO A 503 -2.88 -15.20 -4.53
C PRO A 503 -3.54 -15.68 -5.84
N GLY A 504 -3.53 -14.87 -6.89
CA GLY A 504 -4.17 -15.16 -8.18
C GLY A 504 -5.66 -15.48 -8.06
N ILE A 505 -6.11 -16.48 -8.82
CA ILE A 505 -7.51 -16.95 -8.87
C ILE A 505 -7.96 -17.58 -7.54
N ALA A 506 -7.06 -17.93 -6.61
CA ALA A 506 -7.44 -18.57 -5.34
C ALA A 506 -8.28 -17.69 -4.39
N ILE A 507 -8.24 -16.35 -4.56
CA ILE A 507 -9.12 -15.37 -3.87
C ILE A 507 -10.29 -14.88 -4.76
N ARG A 508 -10.47 -15.52 -5.93
CA ARG A 508 -11.62 -15.32 -6.83
C ARG A 508 -12.53 -16.55 -6.87
N ILE A 509 -12.14 -17.63 -6.21
CA ILE A 509 -12.97 -18.80 -5.90
C ILE A 509 -13.41 -18.66 -4.44
N LEU A 510 -14.70 -18.49 -4.19
CA LEU A 510 -15.27 -18.35 -2.85
C LEU A 510 -15.21 -19.69 -2.10
N GLY A 511 -14.45 -19.75 -1.01
CA GLY A 511 -14.29 -21.00 -0.23
C GLY A 511 -13.15 -21.90 -0.74
N ASP A 512 -13.33 -23.22 -0.73
CA ASP A 512 -12.23 -24.16 -1.01
C ASP A 512 -11.82 -24.16 -2.49
N VAL A 513 -10.50 -24.26 -2.71
CA VAL A 513 -9.87 -24.18 -4.04
C VAL A 513 -9.50 -25.59 -4.50
N THR A 514 -9.98 -25.96 -5.69
CA THR A 514 -9.71 -27.25 -6.35
C THR A 514 -9.33 -27.02 -7.81
N GLU A 515 -8.68 -27.99 -8.44
CA GLU A 515 -8.26 -27.92 -9.84
C GLU A 515 -9.44 -27.69 -10.81
N GLU A 516 -10.56 -28.42 -10.62
CA GLU A 516 -11.85 -28.19 -11.31
C GLU A 516 -12.25 -26.71 -11.29
N ARG A 517 -12.21 -26.08 -10.11
CA ARG A 517 -12.68 -24.70 -9.90
C ARG A 517 -11.69 -23.65 -10.41
N ILE A 518 -10.39 -23.94 -10.33
CA ILE A 518 -9.34 -23.11 -10.94
C ILE A 518 -9.55 -23.05 -12.44
N GLU A 519 -9.79 -24.19 -13.09
CA GLU A 519 -9.91 -24.25 -14.54
C GLU A 519 -11.23 -23.64 -15.04
N ILE A 520 -12.35 -23.89 -14.36
CA ILE A 520 -13.62 -23.21 -14.66
C ILE A 520 -13.50 -21.68 -14.50
N ALA A 521 -12.86 -21.21 -13.42
CA ALA A 521 -12.63 -19.77 -13.21
C ALA A 521 -11.67 -19.17 -14.25
N ARG A 522 -10.63 -19.91 -14.67
CA ARG A 522 -9.71 -19.51 -15.75
C ARG A 522 -10.41 -19.30 -17.08
N GLN A 523 -11.24 -20.26 -17.49
CA GLN A 523 -11.94 -20.21 -18.77
C GLN A 523 -12.96 -19.07 -18.78
N ALA A 524 -13.70 -18.87 -17.68
CA ALA A 524 -14.60 -17.74 -17.51
C ALA A 524 -13.89 -16.37 -17.53
N ASP A 525 -12.75 -16.24 -16.84
CA ASP A 525 -11.95 -14.99 -16.83
C ASP A 525 -11.37 -14.70 -18.22
N ASN A 526 -10.87 -15.72 -18.92
CA ASN A 526 -10.37 -15.60 -20.29
C ASN A 526 -11.47 -15.12 -21.27
N ILE A 527 -12.66 -15.74 -21.27
CA ILE A 527 -13.78 -15.31 -22.11
C ILE A 527 -14.16 -13.86 -21.82
N PHE A 528 -14.35 -13.51 -20.55
CA PHE A 528 -14.76 -12.16 -20.15
C PHE A 528 -13.73 -11.09 -20.53
N ILE A 529 -12.44 -11.34 -20.26
CA ILE A 529 -11.35 -10.40 -20.57
C ILE A 529 -11.15 -10.25 -22.07
N ASN A 530 -11.28 -11.32 -22.87
CA ASN A 530 -11.14 -11.23 -24.33
C ASN A 530 -12.30 -10.43 -24.94
N MET A 531 -13.55 -10.69 -24.55
CA MET A 531 -14.71 -9.90 -25.01
C MET A 531 -14.60 -8.42 -24.59
N ILE A 532 -14.06 -8.12 -23.40
CA ILE A 532 -13.76 -6.73 -22.96
C ILE A 532 -12.70 -6.06 -23.85
N ARG A 533 -11.70 -6.81 -24.33
CA ARG A 533 -10.65 -6.29 -25.25
C ARG A 533 -11.20 -6.08 -26.65
N GLU A 534 -11.93 -7.05 -27.19
CA GLU A 534 -12.57 -6.99 -28.51
C GLU A 534 -13.56 -5.81 -28.61
N ALA A 535 -14.30 -5.52 -27.54
CA ALA A 535 -15.20 -4.37 -27.44
C ALA A 535 -14.48 -3.02 -27.18
N GLY A 536 -13.15 -2.98 -27.07
CA GLY A 536 -12.39 -1.74 -26.80
C GLY A 536 -12.64 -1.13 -25.41
N LEU A 537 -13.11 -1.92 -24.44
CA LEU A 537 -13.47 -1.46 -23.10
C LEU A 537 -12.33 -1.58 -22.07
N TYR A 538 -11.31 -2.39 -22.36
CA TYR A 538 -10.26 -2.80 -21.40
C TYR A 538 -9.56 -1.62 -20.69
N ASP A 539 -9.15 -0.59 -21.41
CA ASP A 539 -8.43 0.56 -20.85
C ASP A 539 -9.35 1.60 -20.19
N GLN A 540 -10.68 1.42 -20.28
CA GLN A 540 -11.65 2.30 -19.64
C GLN A 540 -11.90 1.94 -18.16
N MET A 541 -11.47 0.75 -17.74
CA MET A 541 -11.66 0.16 -16.42
C MET A 541 -10.30 -0.08 -15.75
N SER A 542 -10.26 0.02 -14.42
CA SER A 542 -9.00 -0.10 -13.67
C SER A 542 -8.65 -1.56 -13.38
N GLN A 543 -9.68 -2.41 -13.25
CA GLN A 543 -9.56 -3.86 -13.07
C GLN A 543 -10.86 -4.55 -13.47
N ALA A 544 -10.77 -5.66 -14.18
CA ALA A 544 -11.83 -6.64 -14.35
C ALA A 544 -11.33 -8.07 -14.16
N PHE A 545 -12.27 -8.96 -13.81
CA PHE A 545 -12.08 -10.41 -13.73
C PHE A 545 -13.40 -11.19 -13.66
N ALA A 546 -13.34 -12.49 -13.88
CA ALA A 546 -14.37 -13.44 -13.45
C ALA A 546 -13.90 -14.21 -12.19
N GLY A 547 -14.84 -14.49 -11.30
CA GLY A 547 -14.67 -15.37 -10.14
C GLY A 547 -15.75 -16.45 -10.11
N LEU A 548 -15.65 -17.36 -9.14
CA LEU A 548 -16.52 -18.53 -8.99
C LEU A 548 -17.08 -18.59 -7.56
N ASP A 549 -18.41 -18.66 -7.45
CA ASP A 549 -19.09 -19.12 -6.25
C ASP A 549 -19.17 -20.65 -6.27
N THR A 550 -18.79 -21.26 -5.15
CA THR A 550 -18.77 -22.73 -4.99
C THR A 550 -20.17 -23.31 -4.76
N SER A 551 -21.17 -22.44 -4.55
CA SER A 551 -22.59 -22.76 -4.65
C SER A 551 -22.96 -23.25 -6.05
N ARG A 552 -23.66 -24.40 -6.12
CA ARG A 552 -24.23 -24.91 -7.37
C ARG A 552 -25.64 -24.33 -7.59
N SER A 553 -25.97 -24.00 -8.83
CA SER A 553 -27.29 -23.54 -9.25
C SER A 553 -27.89 -24.46 -10.31
N VAL A 554 -29.22 -24.47 -10.40
CA VAL A 554 -29.93 -25.23 -11.44
C VAL A 554 -29.87 -24.45 -12.76
N GLY A 555 -29.40 -25.15 -13.79
CA GLY A 555 -29.48 -24.75 -15.19
C GLY A 555 -30.16 -25.82 -16.05
N VAL A 556 -30.31 -25.53 -17.34
CA VAL A 556 -30.85 -26.46 -18.35
C VAL A 556 -29.96 -26.42 -19.57
N PHE A 557 -29.40 -27.57 -19.96
CA PHE A 557 -28.61 -27.75 -21.18
C PHE A 557 -29.25 -28.83 -22.04
N GLY A 558 -29.63 -28.48 -23.26
CA GLY A 558 -30.59 -29.27 -24.03
C GLY A 558 -31.88 -29.47 -23.21
N ASP A 559 -32.34 -30.72 -23.12
CA ASP A 559 -33.52 -31.09 -22.32
C ASP A 559 -33.18 -31.52 -20.87
N GLN A 560 -31.90 -31.49 -20.46
CA GLN A 560 -31.46 -31.98 -19.16
C GLN A 560 -31.24 -30.86 -18.13
N ARG A 561 -31.67 -31.11 -16.89
CA ARG A 561 -31.37 -30.24 -15.73
C ARG A 561 -29.96 -30.51 -15.22
N VAL A 562 -29.16 -29.47 -15.08
CA VAL A 562 -27.80 -29.54 -14.54
C VAL A 562 -27.66 -28.77 -13.23
N TRP A 563 -26.63 -29.11 -12.46
CA TRP A 563 -26.20 -28.39 -11.25
C TRP A 563 -24.77 -27.86 -11.47
N GLY A 564 -24.66 -26.69 -12.09
CA GLY A 564 -23.38 -26.05 -12.39
C GLY A 564 -23.02 -24.97 -11.38
N TYR A 565 -21.77 -24.52 -11.35
CA TYR A 565 -21.32 -23.37 -10.55
C TYR A 565 -21.93 -22.04 -11.05
N ILE A 566 -21.79 -21.01 -10.21
CA ILE A 566 -22.15 -19.62 -10.54
C ILE A 566 -20.87 -18.82 -10.75
N ILE A 567 -20.75 -18.15 -11.90
CA ILE A 567 -19.66 -17.22 -12.19
C ILE A 567 -20.06 -15.81 -11.76
N ILE A 568 -19.18 -15.14 -11.03
CA ILE A 568 -19.31 -13.73 -10.62
C ILE A 568 -18.40 -12.89 -11.50
N LEU A 569 -18.98 -12.09 -12.40
CA LEU A 569 -18.27 -11.08 -13.17
C LEU A 569 -18.03 -9.84 -12.31
N ARG A 570 -16.82 -9.30 -12.33
CA ARG A 570 -16.43 -8.08 -11.61
C ARG A 570 -15.65 -7.15 -12.52
N ALA A 571 -16.04 -5.88 -12.57
CA ALA A 571 -15.29 -4.84 -13.28
C ALA A 571 -15.52 -3.50 -12.60
N VAL A 572 -14.45 -2.75 -12.35
CA VAL A 572 -14.50 -1.49 -11.58
C VAL A 572 -13.69 -0.36 -12.22
N ARG A 573 -14.11 0.87 -11.94
CA ARG A 573 -13.38 2.11 -12.23
C ARG A 573 -12.92 2.71 -10.91
N THR A 574 -11.62 2.91 -10.77
CA THR A 574 -11.03 3.58 -9.61
C THR A 574 -9.83 4.43 -10.02
N LYS A 575 -9.67 5.55 -9.32
CA LYS A 575 -8.59 6.52 -9.55
C LYS A 575 -7.50 6.42 -8.48
N ASP A 576 -7.78 5.81 -7.32
CA ASP A 576 -6.90 5.73 -6.15
C ASP A 576 -6.84 4.33 -5.48
N PHE A 577 -7.64 3.37 -5.94
CA PHE A 577 -7.91 2.05 -5.33
C PHE A 577 -8.47 2.09 -3.88
N MET A 578 -8.69 3.27 -3.30
CA MET A 578 -9.32 3.46 -1.99
C MET A 578 -10.85 3.51 -2.12
N SER A 579 -11.36 4.21 -3.12
CA SER A 579 -12.74 4.14 -3.60
C SER A 579 -12.80 3.38 -4.94
N ALA A 580 -13.92 2.74 -5.29
CA ALA A 580 -14.10 2.16 -6.62
C ALA A 580 -15.58 2.07 -7.00
N GLU A 581 -15.93 2.56 -8.19
CA GLU A 581 -17.28 2.44 -8.76
C GLU A 581 -17.36 1.26 -9.71
N VAL A 582 -18.56 0.71 -9.86
CA VAL A 582 -18.90 -0.36 -10.81
C VAL A 582 -18.71 0.12 -12.26
N PHE A 583 -18.24 -0.76 -13.16
CA PHE A 583 -18.20 -0.45 -14.59
C PHE A 583 -19.58 -0.72 -15.24
N ASN A 584 -20.30 0.34 -15.58
CA ASN A 584 -21.59 0.21 -16.27
C ASN A 584 -21.41 -0.26 -17.72
N PHE A 585 -21.45 -1.59 -17.92
CA PHE A 585 -21.61 -2.21 -19.23
C PHE A 585 -23.03 -2.00 -19.78
N ASP A 586 -23.19 -2.16 -21.10
CA ASP A 586 -24.52 -2.39 -21.68
C ASP A 586 -25.04 -3.79 -21.30
N ASN A 587 -26.36 -3.89 -21.13
CA ASN A 587 -27.05 -5.14 -20.84
C ASN A 587 -26.90 -6.15 -21.99
N ALA A 588 -26.82 -5.69 -23.24
CA ALA A 588 -26.57 -6.59 -24.38
C ALA A 588 -25.21 -7.30 -24.25
N PHE A 589 -24.15 -6.54 -23.96
CA PHE A 589 -22.80 -7.08 -23.74
C PHE A 589 -22.77 -8.08 -22.57
N LEU A 590 -23.42 -7.76 -21.44
CA LEU A 590 -23.49 -8.69 -20.29
C LEU A 590 -24.26 -9.98 -20.63
N GLN A 591 -25.32 -9.90 -21.45
CA GLN A 591 -26.04 -11.09 -21.94
C GLN A 591 -25.21 -11.92 -22.91
N GLU A 592 -24.37 -11.29 -23.74
CA GLU A 592 -23.45 -11.99 -24.65
C GLU A 592 -22.33 -12.70 -23.88
N VAL A 593 -21.68 -12.03 -22.93
CA VAL A 593 -20.69 -12.65 -22.03
C VAL A 593 -21.32 -13.81 -21.24
N SER A 594 -22.51 -13.61 -20.67
CA SER A 594 -23.23 -14.66 -19.93
C SER A 594 -23.52 -15.89 -20.80
N ARG A 595 -23.95 -15.67 -22.05
CA ARG A 595 -24.20 -16.73 -23.04
C ARG A 595 -22.93 -17.42 -23.47
N ALA A 596 -21.84 -16.68 -23.69
CA ALA A 596 -20.54 -17.23 -24.07
C ALA A 596 -20.00 -18.15 -22.97
N ILE A 597 -19.97 -17.69 -21.71
CA ILE A 597 -19.47 -18.46 -20.57
C ILE A 597 -20.33 -19.72 -20.35
N CYS A 598 -21.66 -19.61 -20.27
CA CYS A 598 -22.53 -20.78 -20.08
C CYS A 598 -22.47 -21.81 -21.23
N ASN A 599 -22.12 -21.40 -22.46
CA ASN A 599 -22.05 -22.29 -23.62
C ASN A 599 -20.65 -22.88 -23.86
N GLN A 600 -19.59 -22.35 -23.23
CA GLN A 600 -18.19 -22.72 -23.50
C GLN A 600 -17.44 -23.24 -22.26
N VAL A 601 -17.92 -22.97 -21.04
CA VAL A 601 -17.27 -23.40 -19.80
C VAL A 601 -18.09 -24.52 -19.17
N ASP A 602 -17.60 -25.75 -19.33
CA ASP A 602 -18.25 -26.94 -18.77
C ASP A 602 -18.44 -26.81 -17.25
N GLY A 603 -19.63 -27.20 -16.78
CA GLY A 603 -19.97 -27.14 -15.37
C GLY A 603 -20.38 -25.77 -14.82
N VAL A 604 -20.44 -24.70 -15.64
CA VAL A 604 -21.14 -23.45 -15.27
C VAL A 604 -22.64 -23.57 -15.57
N SER A 605 -23.50 -23.00 -14.73
CA SER A 605 -24.95 -22.93 -15.00
C SER A 605 -25.54 -21.52 -14.93
N ARG A 606 -24.77 -20.55 -14.44
CA ARG A 606 -25.23 -19.18 -14.18
C ARG A 606 -24.08 -18.20 -14.16
N VAL A 607 -24.35 -16.99 -14.62
CA VAL A 607 -23.43 -15.85 -14.53
C VAL A 607 -24.18 -14.68 -13.88
N VAL A 608 -23.50 -13.96 -12.99
CA VAL A 608 -23.99 -12.73 -12.34
C VAL A 608 -22.95 -11.62 -12.46
N TYR A 609 -23.35 -10.35 -12.30
CA TYR A 609 -22.44 -9.21 -12.29
C TYR A 609 -22.52 -8.48 -10.94
N ASP A 610 -21.38 -8.22 -10.32
CA ASP A 610 -21.32 -7.57 -9.00
C ASP A 610 -21.43 -6.04 -9.10
N LEU A 611 -22.61 -5.54 -8.72
CA LEU A 611 -23.00 -4.13 -8.68
C LEU A 611 -22.62 -3.42 -7.36
N THR A 612 -21.76 -4.00 -6.52
CA THR A 612 -21.36 -3.40 -5.24
C THR A 612 -20.17 -2.45 -5.43
N SER A 613 -20.34 -1.14 -5.22
CA SER A 613 -19.20 -0.20 -5.17
C SER A 613 -18.34 -0.40 -3.90
N LYS A 614 -17.14 0.16 -3.89
CA LYS A 614 -16.25 0.26 -2.72
C LYS A 614 -16.22 1.72 -2.22
N PRO A 615 -16.74 2.02 -1.02
CA PRO A 615 -17.52 1.18 -0.10
C PRO A 615 -18.94 0.90 -0.62
N PRO A 616 -19.67 -0.09 -0.07
CA PRO A 616 -19.34 -0.93 1.09
C PRO A 616 -18.50 -2.19 0.76
N GLY A 617 -18.40 -2.60 -0.51
CA GLY A 617 -17.68 -3.81 -0.92
C GLY A 617 -16.17 -3.61 -1.08
N THR A 618 -15.48 -4.69 -1.47
CA THR A 618 -14.08 -4.71 -1.91
C THR A 618 -13.99 -4.89 -3.43
N ILE A 619 -12.78 -4.78 -4.00
CA ILE A 619 -12.57 -5.01 -5.45
C ILE A 619 -12.48 -6.50 -5.75
N GLU A 620 -11.60 -7.22 -5.03
CA GLU A 620 -11.57 -8.69 -5.01
C GLU A 620 -12.72 -9.24 -4.13
N LEU A 621 -13.07 -10.51 -4.33
CA LEU A 621 -14.18 -11.20 -3.64
C LEU A 621 -13.80 -11.72 -2.23
N GLU A 622 -12.50 -11.82 -1.97
CA GLU A 622 -11.83 -12.29 -0.74
C GLU A 622 -10.51 -11.54 -0.54
#